data_AF-A0A2Z6RG82-F1
#
_entry.id   AF-A0A2Z6RG82-F1
#
_cell.length_a   1.000
_cell.length_b   1.000
_cell.length_c   1.000
_cell.angle_alpha   90.00
_cell.angle_beta   90.00
_cell.angle_gamma   90.00
#
_symmetry.space_group_name_H-M   'P 1'
#
loop_
_entity.id
_entity.type
_entity.pdbx_description
1 polymer ?
#
loop_
_entity_poly.entity_id
_entity_poly.type
_entity_poly.pdbx_seq_one_letter_code
_entity_poly.pdbx_strand_id
1 'polypeptide(L)'
;MSKRRRTEEDEEKLSSEETSNGLVQRQSSRISLLPKELEPSIFGIQPTNDFVRVVSDFLYMQVGKENVEIEAKLGVLLDKTTRERIRLPVYCETVISPHEDKWMIFESNMTLEQHKSFNELLNKRFIETKSSSHKGQPVEYKHTYEIDKFYDTKGGRIRVTRDRKTGEIVEGGIVQKVRVADLNIYSPNTCLDYRISVNREIPREMPEGQHNFERNKDRLSYTHQIVKIDLTQVKVSDGGSQDLTHELEVEFINPRILLEEKLKIEKRQENKYLEIVEHFLNNIRMLAKSARL
;
A
#
# COMPACT_ATOMS: atom_id res chain seq x y z
N MET A 1 -72.39 -52.29 -63.87
CA MET A 1 -72.34 -53.25 -62.74
C MET A 1 -71.23 -52.83 -61.77
N SER A 2 -71.24 -53.31 -60.51
CA SER A 2 -70.18 -53.24 -59.46
C SER A 2 -69.36 -51.93 -59.29
N LYS A 3 -69.47 -51.20 -58.17
CA LYS A 3 -68.81 -51.43 -56.84
C LYS A 3 -67.28 -51.28 -56.92
N ARG A 4 -66.56 -50.48 -56.10
CA ARG A 4 -66.81 -49.77 -54.80
C ARG A 4 -66.31 -48.30 -54.92
N ARG A 5 -66.85 -47.23 -54.27
CA ARG A 5 -67.03 -46.86 -52.83
C ARG A 5 -65.70 -46.78 -52.04
N ARG A 6 -65.43 -45.83 -51.13
CA ARG A 6 -66.06 -44.56 -50.60
C ARG A 6 -64.99 -43.87 -49.68
N THR A 7 -64.99 -42.61 -49.20
CA THR A 7 -65.46 -41.22 -49.55
C THR A 7 -65.00 -40.27 -48.40
N GLU A 8 -65.37 -38.96 -48.46
CA GLU A 8 -65.30 -37.94 -47.37
C GLU A 8 -63.89 -37.39 -47.04
N GLU A 9 -63.65 -36.06 -46.99
CA GLU A 9 -64.26 -34.95 -46.19
C GLU A 9 -63.90 -35.05 -44.69
N ASP A 10 -63.61 -33.98 -43.95
CA ASP A 10 -63.15 -32.59 -44.20
C ASP A 10 -62.87 -32.01 -42.79
N GLU A 11 -61.73 -31.39 -42.48
CA GLU A 11 -61.63 -30.63 -41.21
C GLU A 11 -60.59 -29.49 -41.20
N GLU A 12 -61.01 -28.38 -40.61
CA GLU A 12 -60.53 -27.00 -40.81
C GLU A 12 -59.20 -26.59 -40.10
N LYS A 13 -58.81 -25.33 -40.42
CA LYS A 13 -58.34 -24.27 -39.49
C LYS A 13 -56.84 -24.06 -39.18
N LEU A 14 -56.32 -23.03 -39.87
CA LEU A 14 -55.75 -21.77 -39.32
C LEU A 14 -54.38 -21.74 -38.60
N SER A 15 -53.78 -20.54 -38.68
CA SER A 15 -52.60 -20.02 -37.95
C SER A 15 -51.23 -20.69 -38.26
N SER A 16 -50.10 -19.97 -38.22
CA SER A 16 -49.84 -18.53 -38.38
C SER A 16 -48.34 -18.32 -38.67
N GLU A 17 -47.97 -17.20 -39.30
CA GLU A 17 -46.56 -16.83 -39.45
C GLU A 17 -45.99 -16.38 -38.09
N GLU A 18 -44.94 -17.04 -37.59
CA GLU A 18 -44.05 -16.47 -36.56
C GLU A 18 -42.58 -16.66 -36.93
N THR A 19 -41.80 -15.61 -36.67
CA THR A 19 -40.40 -15.47 -37.07
C THR A 19 -39.46 -16.44 -36.36
N SER A 20 -38.51 -17.03 -37.09
CA SER A 20 -37.46 -17.90 -36.53
C SER A 20 -36.41 -17.10 -35.74
N ASN A 21 -36.71 -16.78 -34.48
CA ASN A 21 -35.79 -16.14 -33.53
C ASN A 21 -35.42 -17.11 -32.40
N GLY A 22 -34.11 -17.23 -32.12
CA GLY A 22 -33.60 -17.89 -30.91
C GLY A 22 -33.71 -19.42 -30.87
N LEU A 23 -32.73 -20.11 -31.47
CA LEU A 23 -32.55 -21.56 -31.32
C LEU A 23 -31.98 -21.92 -29.92
N VAL A 24 -32.77 -21.68 -28.86
CA VAL A 24 -32.44 -22.07 -27.48
C VAL A 24 -32.65 -23.57 -27.32
N GLN A 25 -31.69 -24.36 -27.82
CA GLN A 25 -31.64 -25.79 -27.53
C GLN A 25 -31.45 -26.00 -26.01
N ARG A 26 -32.50 -26.49 -25.34
CA ARG A 26 -32.40 -27.05 -23.99
C ARG A 26 -31.59 -28.35 -24.03
N GLN A 27 -30.26 -28.25 -24.09
CA GLN A 27 -29.39 -29.41 -23.91
C GLN A 27 -29.39 -29.84 -22.44
N SER A 28 -29.45 -31.16 -22.23
CA SER A 28 -29.44 -31.76 -20.88
C SER A 28 -28.11 -31.47 -20.17
N SER A 29 -28.18 -31.24 -18.86
CA SER A 29 -27.08 -30.69 -18.05
C SER A 29 -25.92 -31.66 -17.83
N ARG A 30 -25.05 -31.80 -18.85
CA ARG A 30 -23.63 -32.04 -18.58
C ARG A 30 -23.04 -30.71 -18.12
N ILE A 31 -22.57 -30.65 -16.87
CA ILE A 31 -21.76 -29.52 -16.41
C ILE A 31 -20.50 -29.51 -17.27
N SER A 32 -20.34 -28.50 -18.11
CA SER A 32 -19.10 -28.26 -18.84
C SER A 32 -17.98 -28.04 -17.82
N LEU A 33 -16.98 -28.92 -17.83
CA LEU A 33 -15.79 -28.75 -16.98
C LEU A 33 -15.18 -27.38 -17.26
N LEU A 34 -14.87 -26.64 -16.19
CA LEU A 34 -14.17 -25.37 -16.31
C LEU A 34 -12.83 -25.59 -17.03
N PRO A 35 -12.38 -24.62 -17.86
CA PRO A 35 -11.07 -24.70 -18.49
C PRO A 35 -9.98 -24.72 -17.42
N LYS A 36 -8.84 -25.35 -17.74
CA LYS A 36 -7.68 -25.50 -16.83
C LYS A 36 -7.17 -24.16 -16.28
N GLU A 37 -7.24 -23.13 -17.12
CA GLU A 37 -6.90 -21.74 -16.83
C GLU A 37 -8.06 -20.85 -17.30
N LEU A 38 -8.36 -19.79 -16.55
CA LEU A 38 -9.36 -18.79 -16.92
C LEU A 38 -8.66 -17.62 -17.61
N GLU A 39 -9.26 -17.12 -18.69
CA GLU A 39 -8.81 -15.85 -19.29
C GLU A 39 -9.06 -14.69 -18.32
N PRO A 40 -8.19 -13.65 -18.27
CA PRO A 40 -8.31 -12.57 -17.28
C PRO A 40 -9.61 -11.75 -17.37
N SER A 41 -10.21 -11.71 -18.56
CA SER A 41 -11.59 -11.26 -18.82
C SER A 41 -12.01 -11.70 -20.22
N ILE A 42 -13.26 -11.44 -20.60
CA ILE A 42 -13.78 -11.63 -21.98
C ILE A 42 -13.03 -10.81 -23.06
N PHE A 43 -12.13 -9.91 -22.65
CA PHE A 43 -11.29 -9.10 -23.53
C PHE A 43 -9.82 -9.59 -23.58
N GLY A 44 -9.51 -10.73 -22.93
CA GLY A 44 -8.14 -11.26 -22.79
C GLY A 44 -7.22 -10.47 -21.85
N ILE A 45 -7.68 -9.32 -21.33
CA ILE A 45 -6.90 -8.40 -20.48
C ILE A 45 -7.46 -8.34 -19.05
N GLN A 46 -6.59 -8.19 -18.06
CA GLN A 46 -7.00 -7.98 -16.67
C GLN A 46 -7.35 -6.48 -16.45
N PRO A 47 -8.50 -6.14 -15.87
CA PRO A 47 -8.79 -4.75 -15.50
C PRO A 47 -7.85 -4.28 -14.37
N THR A 48 -7.36 -3.04 -14.47
CA THR A 48 -6.60 -2.41 -13.39
C THR A 48 -7.47 -2.25 -12.14
N ASN A 49 -6.91 -2.50 -10.97
CA ASN A 49 -7.59 -2.25 -9.70
C ASN A 49 -7.68 -0.73 -9.44
N ASP A 50 -8.89 -0.19 -9.32
CA ASP A 50 -9.13 1.25 -9.13
C ASP A 50 -8.40 1.84 -7.91
N PHE A 51 -8.27 1.08 -6.82
CA PHE A 51 -7.50 1.54 -5.66
C PHE A 51 -6.01 1.70 -6.00
N VAL A 52 -5.42 0.71 -6.69
CA VAL A 52 -4.02 0.78 -7.14
C VAL A 52 -3.84 1.95 -8.10
N ARG A 53 -4.82 2.21 -8.97
CA ARG A 53 -4.83 3.37 -9.86
C ARG A 53 -4.85 4.71 -9.11
N VAL A 54 -5.75 4.89 -8.14
CA VAL A 54 -5.83 6.14 -7.35
C VAL A 54 -4.52 6.42 -6.60
N VAL A 55 -3.90 5.39 -6.00
CA VAL A 55 -2.58 5.54 -5.37
C VAL A 55 -1.48 5.84 -6.41
N SER A 56 -1.53 5.19 -7.57
CA SER A 56 -0.58 5.42 -8.67
C SER A 56 -0.67 6.85 -9.20
N ASP A 57 -1.87 7.36 -9.45
CA ASP A 57 -2.12 8.72 -9.93
C ASP A 57 -1.68 9.77 -8.88
N PHE A 58 -1.92 9.52 -7.58
CA PHE A 58 -1.38 10.33 -6.48
C PHE A 58 0.16 10.40 -6.50
N LEU A 59 0.83 9.25 -6.59
CA LEU A 59 2.30 9.20 -6.63
C LEU A 59 2.87 9.79 -7.92
N TYR A 60 2.19 9.63 -9.07
CA TYR A 60 2.59 10.15 -10.38
C TYR A 60 2.75 11.67 -10.38
N MET A 61 1.89 12.37 -9.64
CA MET A 61 1.96 13.82 -9.44
C MET A 61 3.09 14.28 -8.51
N GLN A 62 3.68 13.36 -7.72
CA GLN A 62 4.79 13.69 -6.82
C GLN A 62 6.17 13.32 -7.37
N VAL A 63 6.30 12.21 -8.10
CA VAL A 63 7.58 11.77 -8.68
C VAL A 63 8.07 12.73 -9.78
N GLY A 64 9.38 13.05 -9.70
CA GLY A 64 10.04 14.10 -10.48
C GLY A 64 10.56 15.29 -9.64
N LYS A 65 10.13 15.41 -8.38
CA LYS A 65 10.75 16.34 -7.42
C LYS A 65 12.10 15.77 -6.91
N GLU A 66 13.07 16.63 -6.65
CA GLU A 66 14.38 16.20 -6.12
C GLU A 66 14.30 15.77 -4.65
N ASN A 67 15.15 14.82 -4.26
CA ASN A 67 15.29 14.29 -2.89
C ASN A 67 13.97 13.79 -2.30
N VAL A 68 13.09 13.26 -3.15
CA VAL A 68 11.82 12.63 -2.77
C VAL A 68 12.08 11.38 -1.94
N GLU A 69 11.26 11.22 -0.92
CA GLU A 69 11.10 10.03 -0.09
C GLU A 69 9.60 9.68 -0.11
N ILE A 70 9.29 8.39 -0.24
CA ILE A 70 7.90 7.87 -0.27
C ILE A 70 7.82 6.79 0.81
N GLU A 71 7.14 7.11 1.90
CA GLU A 71 6.97 6.29 3.11
C GLU A 71 5.47 5.96 3.29
N ALA A 72 5.15 4.72 3.68
CA ALA A 72 3.81 4.34 4.11
C ALA A 72 3.86 3.90 5.57
N LYS A 73 3.19 4.65 6.44
CA LYS A 73 3.16 4.36 7.89
C LYS A 73 1.89 3.61 8.24
N LEU A 74 2.00 2.54 9.03
CA LEU A 74 0.86 1.87 9.64
C LEU A 74 0.53 2.50 11.00
N GLY A 75 -0.75 2.58 11.33
CA GLY A 75 -1.24 3.29 12.51
C GLY A 75 -2.76 3.28 12.56
N VAL A 76 -3.38 4.35 13.07
CA VAL A 76 -4.84 4.44 13.20
C VAL A 76 -5.35 5.81 12.73
N LEU A 77 -6.46 5.82 11.99
CA LEU A 77 -7.19 7.05 11.67
C LEU A 77 -8.20 7.35 12.78
N LEU A 78 -8.02 8.46 13.50
CA LEU A 78 -8.82 8.85 14.67
C LEU A 78 -9.67 10.09 14.38
N ASP A 79 -10.92 10.10 14.84
CA ASP A 79 -11.74 11.32 14.84
C ASP A 79 -11.16 12.35 15.83
N LYS A 80 -11.06 13.63 15.43
CA LYS A 80 -10.48 14.69 16.29
C LYS A 80 -11.28 14.99 17.55
N THR A 81 -12.58 14.70 17.54
CA THR A 81 -13.54 15.02 18.59
C THR A 81 -13.66 13.87 19.59
N THR A 82 -13.87 12.64 19.10
CA THR A 82 -14.05 11.47 19.98
C THR A 82 -12.73 10.83 20.40
N ARG A 83 -11.65 11.07 19.64
CA ARG A 83 -10.34 10.38 19.76
C ARG A 83 -10.40 8.87 19.51
N GLU A 84 -11.52 8.34 19.05
CA GLU A 84 -11.69 6.94 18.65
C GLU A 84 -11.31 6.71 17.18
N ARG A 85 -11.04 5.44 16.81
CA ARG A 85 -10.85 5.05 15.41
C ARG A 85 -12.10 5.31 14.59
N ILE A 86 -11.94 5.96 13.44
CA ILE A 86 -13.04 6.32 12.54
C ILE A 86 -13.81 5.10 12.04
N ARG A 87 -15.10 5.29 11.78
CA ARG A 87 -16.00 4.27 11.20
C ARG A 87 -16.69 4.85 9.98
N LEU A 88 -16.22 4.47 8.79
CA LEU A 88 -16.83 4.85 7.52
C LEU A 88 -17.79 3.74 7.04
N PRO A 89 -18.88 4.06 6.32
CA PRO A 89 -19.86 3.07 5.85
C PRO A 89 -19.36 2.32 4.60
N VAL A 90 -18.20 1.66 4.72
CA VAL A 90 -17.52 0.93 3.64
C VAL A 90 -17.00 -0.42 4.14
N TYR A 91 -17.05 -1.44 3.28
CA TYR A 91 -16.63 -2.82 3.59
C TYR A 91 -15.21 -3.16 3.09
N CYS A 92 -14.47 -2.21 2.54
CA CYS A 92 -13.18 -2.43 1.89
C CYS A 92 -12.17 -1.32 2.17
N GLU A 93 -10.90 -1.62 1.90
CA GLU A 93 -9.78 -0.67 1.88
C GLU A 93 -10.13 0.52 0.97
N THR A 94 -10.16 1.73 1.56
CA THR A 94 -10.74 2.93 0.93
C THR A 94 -9.81 4.13 1.10
N VAL A 95 -9.49 4.82 0.01
CA VAL A 95 -8.75 6.10 0.04
C VAL A 95 -9.67 7.21 0.55
N ILE A 96 -9.23 7.95 1.58
CA ILE A 96 -9.90 9.17 2.03
C ILE A 96 -9.45 10.33 1.14
N SER A 97 -10.42 11.09 0.61
CA SER A 97 -10.18 12.31 -0.15
C SER A 97 -9.38 13.33 0.66
N PRO A 98 -8.20 13.81 0.20
CA PRO A 98 -7.43 14.86 0.88
C PRO A 98 -8.13 16.23 0.99
N HIS A 99 -9.32 16.39 0.39
CA HIS A 99 -10.17 17.57 0.59
C HIS A 99 -11.06 17.45 1.83
N GLU A 100 -11.44 16.22 2.19
CA GLU A 100 -12.42 15.87 3.23
C GLU A 100 -11.77 15.15 4.43
N ASP A 101 -10.47 15.36 4.66
CA ASP A 101 -9.68 14.64 5.68
C ASP A 101 -9.56 15.41 7.01
N LYS A 102 -9.97 16.69 7.03
CA LYS A 102 -9.68 17.66 8.09
C LYS A 102 -10.32 17.36 9.45
N TRP A 103 -11.34 16.51 9.52
CA TRP A 103 -12.04 16.14 10.76
C TRP A 103 -11.32 15.00 11.52
N MET A 104 -10.38 14.29 10.89
CA MET A 104 -9.61 13.22 11.51
C MET A 104 -8.12 13.56 11.64
N ILE A 105 -7.38 12.71 12.34
CA ILE A 105 -5.91 12.63 12.34
C ILE A 105 -5.47 11.20 12.00
N PHE A 106 -4.24 11.06 11.52
CA PHE A 106 -3.54 9.78 11.50
C PHE A 106 -2.57 9.73 12.69
N GLU A 107 -2.69 8.72 13.54
CA GLU A 107 -1.78 8.45 14.64
C GLU A 107 -0.85 7.30 14.27
N SER A 108 0.43 7.63 14.08
CA SER A 108 1.49 6.69 13.70
C SER A 108 2.05 5.99 14.94
N ASN A 109 1.23 5.13 15.57
CA ASN A 109 1.62 4.38 16.77
C ASN A 109 0.93 3.00 16.80
N MET A 110 1.45 2.09 17.62
CA MET A 110 0.88 0.76 17.87
C MET A 110 1.20 0.27 19.29
N THR A 111 0.59 -0.83 19.74
CA THR A 111 0.93 -1.42 21.04
C THR A 111 2.30 -2.10 21.02
N LEU A 112 2.89 -2.30 22.21
CA LEU A 112 4.15 -3.03 22.36
C LEU A 112 4.00 -4.49 21.89
N GLU A 113 2.81 -5.07 22.07
CA GLU A 113 2.40 -6.40 21.63
C GLU A 113 2.35 -6.49 20.11
N GLN A 114 1.77 -5.49 19.44
CA GLN A 114 1.75 -5.38 17.98
C GLN A 114 3.18 -5.23 17.44
N HIS A 115 3.99 -4.33 18.01
CA HIS A 115 5.40 -4.15 17.65
C HIS A 115 6.19 -5.46 17.81
N LYS A 116 5.99 -6.18 18.91
CA LYS A 116 6.62 -7.49 19.14
C LYS A 116 6.16 -8.53 18.10
N SER A 117 4.86 -8.60 17.79
CA SER A 117 4.33 -9.52 16.79
C SER A 117 4.87 -9.24 15.38
N PHE A 118 5.09 -7.97 15.02
CA PHE A 118 5.77 -7.60 13.77
C PHE A 118 7.24 -8.01 13.78
N ASN A 119 7.96 -7.78 14.88
CA ASN A 119 9.36 -8.19 15.01
C ASN A 119 9.54 -9.71 14.84
N GLU A 120 8.68 -10.51 15.47
CA GLU A 120 8.69 -11.97 15.35
C GLU A 120 8.38 -12.43 13.90
N LEU A 121 7.40 -11.80 13.25
CA LEU A 121 7.02 -12.10 11.86
C LEU A 121 8.14 -11.76 10.87
N LEU A 122 8.75 -10.58 10.99
CA LEU A 122 9.79 -10.10 10.07
C LEU A 122 11.09 -10.89 10.26
N ASN A 123 11.49 -11.21 11.50
CA ASN A 123 12.61 -12.12 11.76
C ASN A 123 12.37 -13.54 11.23
N LYS A 124 11.18 -14.11 11.44
CA LYS A 124 10.82 -15.42 10.87
C LYS A 124 10.96 -15.39 9.35
N ARG A 125 10.46 -14.33 8.70
CA ARG A 125 10.55 -14.19 7.24
C ARG A 125 12.00 -14.03 6.78
N PHE A 126 12.81 -13.23 7.46
CA PHE A 126 14.24 -13.13 7.20
C PHE A 126 14.91 -14.51 7.19
N ILE A 127 14.73 -15.29 8.27
CA ILE A 127 15.28 -16.66 8.41
C ILE A 127 14.80 -17.58 7.28
N GLU A 128 13.49 -17.60 6.98
CA GLU A 128 12.93 -18.38 5.86
C GLU A 128 13.65 -18.11 4.54
N THR A 129 13.92 -16.83 4.23
CA THR A 129 14.56 -16.43 2.96
C THR A 129 16.07 -16.67 2.90
N LYS A 130 16.71 -17.08 4.00
CA LYS A 130 18.11 -17.57 4.01
C LYS A 130 18.22 -19.09 3.86
N SER A 131 17.11 -19.82 3.83
CA SER A 131 17.09 -21.26 3.56
C SER A 131 17.56 -21.58 2.14
N SER A 132 18.34 -22.66 1.97
CA SER A 132 18.72 -23.18 0.64
C SER A 132 17.53 -23.70 -0.19
N SER A 133 16.36 -23.91 0.42
CA SER A 133 15.11 -24.20 -0.27
C SER A 133 14.40 -22.95 -0.81
N HIS A 134 14.84 -21.74 -0.45
CA HIS A 134 14.24 -20.50 -0.91
C HIS A 134 14.67 -20.16 -2.34
N LYS A 135 13.70 -19.85 -3.21
CA LYS A 135 13.92 -19.52 -4.64
C LYS A 135 13.76 -18.03 -4.97
N GLY A 136 13.40 -17.20 -3.99
CA GLY A 136 13.26 -15.75 -4.15
C GLY A 136 14.55 -15.00 -3.76
N GLN A 137 14.49 -13.67 -3.83
CA GLN A 137 15.55 -12.83 -3.29
C GLN A 137 15.53 -12.87 -1.76
N PRO A 138 16.68 -12.98 -1.10
CA PRO A 138 16.73 -13.01 0.35
C PRO A 138 16.38 -11.64 0.94
N VAL A 139 15.70 -11.62 2.09
CA VAL A 139 15.52 -10.39 2.87
C VAL A 139 16.86 -10.03 3.53
N GLU A 140 17.20 -8.75 3.57
CA GLU A 140 18.33 -8.23 4.35
C GLU A 140 17.84 -7.64 5.66
N TYR A 141 18.71 -7.59 6.67
CA TYR A 141 18.38 -7.11 8.01
C TYR A 141 19.48 -6.20 8.54
N LYS A 142 19.10 -5.07 9.14
CA LYS A 142 20.00 -4.15 9.82
C LYS A 142 19.34 -3.64 11.10
N HIS A 143 20.05 -3.72 12.23
CA HIS A 143 19.67 -3.06 13.48
C HIS A 143 20.47 -1.76 13.62
N THR A 144 19.79 -0.66 13.91
CA THR A 144 20.40 0.67 14.13
C THR A 144 19.90 1.30 15.42
N TYR A 145 20.79 2.02 16.10
CA TYR A 145 20.47 2.84 17.25
C TYR A 145 20.88 4.27 16.92
N GLU A 146 19.92 5.17 16.78
CA GLU A 146 20.14 6.51 16.23
C GLU A 146 19.67 7.58 17.22
N ILE A 147 20.31 8.75 17.21
CA ILE A 147 19.85 9.94 17.90
C ILE A 147 19.52 11.00 16.84
N ASP A 148 18.25 11.39 16.74
CA ASP A 148 17.83 12.53 15.93
C ASP A 148 17.84 13.80 16.81
N LYS A 149 18.66 14.80 16.45
CA LYS A 149 18.66 16.14 17.06
C LYS A 149 18.05 17.16 16.11
N PHE A 150 17.20 18.03 16.63
CA PHE A 150 16.46 18.99 15.82
C PHE A 150 16.81 20.43 16.17
N TYR A 151 17.10 21.22 15.14
CA TYR A 151 17.55 22.60 15.21
C TYR A 151 16.56 23.47 14.44
N ASP A 152 15.93 24.44 15.11
CA ASP A 152 14.99 25.37 14.47
C ASP A 152 15.74 26.56 13.89
N THR A 153 15.85 26.61 12.56
CA THR A 153 16.53 27.69 11.85
C THR A 153 15.54 28.63 11.17
N LYS A 154 15.99 29.80 10.72
CA LYS A 154 15.19 30.72 9.88
C LYS A 154 14.66 30.07 8.59
N GLY A 155 15.34 29.03 8.08
CA GLY A 155 14.91 28.27 6.91
C GLY A 155 13.95 27.11 7.23
N GLY A 156 13.64 26.87 8.51
CA GLY A 156 12.88 25.72 9.01
C GLY A 156 13.71 24.77 9.88
N ARG A 157 13.07 23.68 10.33
CA ARG A 157 13.67 22.68 11.22
C ARG A 157 14.62 21.74 10.46
N ILE A 158 15.84 21.60 10.93
CA ILE A 158 16.86 20.67 10.42
C ILE A 158 17.00 19.50 11.41
N ARG A 159 17.02 18.26 10.90
CA ARG A 159 17.33 17.02 11.62
C ARG A 159 18.80 16.68 11.40
N VAL A 160 19.52 16.38 12.48
CA VAL A 160 20.87 15.79 12.49
C VAL A 160 20.76 14.42 13.14
N THR A 161 20.88 13.35 12.35
CA THR A 161 20.85 11.97 12.80
C THR A 161 22.28 11.44 13.02
N ARG A 162 22.55 10.89 14.20
CA ARG A 162 23.85 10.30 14.59
C ARG A 162 23.70 8.86 15.04
N ASP A 163 24.72 8.03 14.81
CA ASP A 163 24.81 6.71 15.43
C ASP A 163 25.04 6.86 16.94
N ARG A 164 24.27 6.12 17.75
CA ARG A 164 24.26 6.22 19.21
C ARG A 164 25.52 5.64 19.88
N LYS A 165 26.28 4.79 19.18
CA LYS A 165 27.47 4.09 19.68
C LYS A 165 28.76 4.80 19.28
N THR A 166 28.88 5.29 18.05
CA THR A 166 30.07 6.03 17.59
C THR A 166 29.96 7.54 17.77
N GLY A 167 28.73 8.08 17.81
CA GLY A 167 28.47 9.53 17.83
C GLY A 167 28.66 10.21 16.47
N GLU A 168 29.06 9.47 15.45
CA GLU A 168 29.27 9.95 14.09
C GLU A 168 27.92 10.31 13.43
N ILE A 169 27.97 11.21 12.44
CA ILE A 169 26.80 11.59 11.65
C ILE A 169 26.54 10.48 10.65
N VAL A 170 25.30 9.99 10.59
CA VAL A 170 24.90 8.96 9.61
C VAL A 170 25.03 9.55 8.20
N GLU A 171 25.40 8.74 7.20
CA GLU A 171 25.50 9.21 5.81
C GLU A 171 24.16 9.79 5.34
N GLY A 172 24.19 11.01 4.78
CA GLY A 172 22.98 11.77 4.44
C GLY A 172 22.16 12.27 5.64
N GLY A 173 22.61 12.05 6.88
CA GLY A 173 21.86 12.28 8.12
C GLY A 173 21.61 13.74 8.53
N ILE A 174 22.01 14.73 7.74
CA ILE A 174 21.70 16.16 7.97
C ILE A 174 20.69 16.63 6.92
N VAL A 175 19.41 16.70 7.30
CA VAL A 175 18.31 16.98 6.37
C VAL A 175 17.26 17.92 6.92
N GLN A 176 16.63 18.65 6.01
CA GLN A 176 15.35 19.30 6.22
C GLN A 176 14.25 18.45 5.56
N LYS A 177 13.50 17.68 6.35
CA LYS A 177 12.35 16.89 5.87
C LYS A 177 11.16 17.82 5.64
N VAL A 178 10.73 17.97 4.38
CA VAL A 178 9.58 18.80 3.97
C VAL A 178 8.45 17.88 3.50
N ARG A 179 7.31 17.90 4.18
CA ARG A 179 6.07 17.21 3.80
C ARG A 179 5.56 17.80 2.47
N VAL A 180 5.30 16.96 1.46
CA VAL A 180 4.79 17.40 0.14
C VAL A 180 3.31 17.09 0.01
N ALA A 181 2.90 15.85 0.26
CA ALA A 181 1.52 15.40 0.15
C ALA A 181 1.31 14.12 0.98
N ASP A 182 0.11 13.93 1.52
CA ASP A 182 -0.31 12.73 2.21
C ASP A 182 -1.56 12.13 1.54
N LEU A 183 -1.68 10.81 1.60
CA LEU A 183 -2.87 10.06 1.24
C LEU A 183 -3.21 9.13 2.41
N ASN A 184 -4.43 9.26 2.94
CA ASN A 184 -4.91 8.47 4.07
C ASN A 184 -5.78 7.31 3.57
N ILE A 185 -5.51 6.09 4.04
CA ILE A 185 -6.23 4.88 3.63
C ILE A 185 -6.92 4.26 4.85
N TYR A 186 -8.25 4.23 4.82
CA TYR A 186 -9.08 3.54 5.80
C TYR A 186 -9.17 2.06 5.46
N SER A 187 -8.94 1.20 6.46
CA SER A 187 -8.89 -0.26 6.28
C SER A 187 -9.81 -0.98 7.28
N PRO A 188 -11.13 -1.10 7.00
CA PRO A 188 -12.12 -1.60 7.96
C PRO A 188 -11.92 -3.06 8.37
N ASN A 189 -11.23 -3.86 7.55
CA ASN A 189 -11.02 -5.30 7.75
C ASN A 189 -9.67 -5.63 8.43
N THR A 190 -8.96 -4.63 8.94
CA THR A 190 -7.68 -4.75 9.68
C THR A 190 -7.75 -3.90 10.95
N CYS A 191 -6.95 -4.19 11.97
CA CYS A 191 -6.92 -3.35 13.18
C CYS A 191 -6.17 -2.01 12.97
N LEU A 192 -5.26 -1.97 11.99
CA LEU A 192 -4.52 -0.77 11.58
C LEU A 192 -5.05 -0.18 10.26
N ASP A 193 -5.02 1.14 10.18
CA ASP A 193 -5.09 1.94 8.95
C ASP A 193 -3.67 2.29 8.48
N TYR A 194 -3.53 3.01 7.36
CA TYR A 194 -2.22 3.51 6.93
C TYR A 194 -2.28 4.86 6.21
N ARG A 195 -1.15 5.58 6.24
CA ARG A 195 -0.92 6.83 5.50
C ARG A 195 0.28 6.68 4.58
N ILE A 196 0.08 6.87 3.27
CA ILE A 196 1.17 7.05 2.32
C ILE A 196 1.54 8.54 2.34
N SER A 197 2.78 8.83 2.72
CA SER A 197 3.34 10.18 2.77
C SER A 197 4.39 10.35 1.70
N VAL A 198 4.42 11.51 1.06
CA VAL A 198 5.55 11.93 0.20
C VAL A 198 6.23 13.13 0.84
N ASN A 199 7.54 13.01 1.06
CA ASN A 199 8.38 14.05 1.62
C ASN A 199 9.50 14.43 0.63
N ARG A 200 10.22 15.51 0.94
CA ARG A 200 11.58 15.76 0.45
C ARG A 200 12.54 15.78 1.63
N GLU A 201 13.54 14.93 1.66
CA GLU A 201 14.63 14.98 2.63
C GLU A 201 15.76 15.84 2.04
N ILE A 202 15.66 17.17 2.15
CA ILE A 202 16.61 18.09 1.51
C ILE A 202 17.92 18.11 2.32
N PRO A 203 19.09 17.74 1.75
CA PRO A 203 20.36 17.79 2.46
C PRO A 203 20.70 19.22 2.93
N ARG A 204 21.31 19.31 4.12
CA ARG A 204 21.74 20.58 4.73
C ARG A 204 23.13 20.45 5.32
N GLU A 205 23.78 21.61 5.50
CA GLU A 205 25.01 21.72 6.28
C GLU A 205 24.70 21.61 7.79
N MET A 206 25.72 21.36 8.61
CA MET A 206 25.56 21.24 10.07
C MET A 206 25.03 22.57 10.64
N PRO A 207 23.87 22.58 11.33
CA PRO A 207 23.31 23.80 11.89
C PRO A 207 24.15 24.33 13.07
N GLU A 208 24.27 25.66 13.15
CA GLU A 208 24.82 26.36 14.31
C GLU A 208 23.83 26.38 15.49
N GLY A 209 24.36 26.58 16.70
CA GLY A 209 23.57 26.73 17.92
C GLY A 209 23.27 25.42 18.66
N GLN A 210 22.26 25.45 19.52
CA GLN A 210 21.80 24.29 20.28
C GLN A 210 20.60 23.62 19.59
N HIS A 211 20.35 22.36 19.94
CA HIS A 211 19.18 21.62 19.49
C HIS A 211 18.03 21.86 20.48
N ASN A 212 16.82 22.05 19.95
CA ASN A 212 15.62 22.31 20.76
C ASN A 212 14.89 21.02 21.17
N PHE A 213 15.22 19.90 20.53
CA PHE A 213 14.56 18.62 20.72
C PHE A 213 15.50 17.47 20.36
N GLU A 214 15.50 16.40 21.15
CA GLU A 214 16.21 15.15 20.89
C GLU A 214 15.24 13.97 21.01
N ARG A 215 15.35 12.98 20.11
CA ARG A 215 14.71 11.67 20.29
C ARG A 215 15.69 10.55 19.98
N ASN A 216 15.63 9.49 20.78
CA ASN A 216 16.43 8.28 20.62
C ASN A 216 15.59 7.24 19.85
N LYS A 217 16.18 6.62 18.82
CA LYS A 217 15.55 5.62 17.96
C LYS A 217 16.25 4.27 18.09
N ASP A 218 15.45 3.22 18.16
CA ASP A 218 15.88 1.81 18.13
C ASP A 218 15.13 1.16 16.97
N ARG A 219 15.83 0.85 15.87
CA ARG A 219 15.24 0.59 14.55
C ARG A 219 15.74 -0.71 13.94
N LEU A 220 14.77 -1.54 13.58
CA LEU A 220 14.91 -2.85 12.96
C LEU A 220 14.48 -2.73 11.49
N SER A 221 15.44 -2.61 10.59
CA SER A 221 15.22 -2.44 9.15
C SER A 221 15.30 -3.77 8.41
N TYR A 222 14.31 -4.06 7.58
CA TYR A 222 14.24 -5.25 6.72
C TYR A 222 14.12 -4.83 5.25
N THR A 223 15.11 -5.15 4.42
CA THR A 223 15.16 -4.72 3.01
C THR A 223 14.83 -5.89 2.08
N HIS A 224 13.96 -5.68 1.09
CA HIS A 224 13.60 -6.70 0.10
C HIS A 224 13.19 -6.07 -1.25
N GLN A 225 13.96 -6.39 -2.30
CA GLN A 225 13.78 -5.93 -3.68
C GLN A 225 13.75 -4.40 -3.84
N ILE A 226 12.58 -3.77 -3.77
CA ILE A 226 12.37 -2.33 -3.95
C ILE A 226 11.89 -1.61 -2.68
N VAL A 227 11.54 -2.37 -1.63
CA VAL A 227 11.03 -1.84 -0.36
C VAL A 227 11.97 -2.08 0.81
N LYS A 228 11.96 -1.16 1.77
CA LYS A 228 12.53 -1.32 3.10
C LYS A 228 11.40 -1.16 4.13
N ILE A 229 11.41 -2.01 5.14
CA ILE A 229 10.41 -2.06 6.20
C ILE A 229 11.12 -1.73 7.51
N ASP A 230 10.84 -0.57 8.10
CA ASP A 230 11.43 -0.11 9.35
C ASP A 230 10.43 -0.27 10.50
N LEU A 231 10.75 -1.16 11.44
CA LEU A 231 10.08 -1.26 12.73
C LEU A 231 10.90 -0.49 13.76
N THR A 232 10.37 0.63 14.27
CA THR A 232 11.11 1.61 15.05
C THR A 232 10.44 1.88 16.40
N GLN A 233 11.21 1.81 17.50
CA GLN A 233 10.84 2.45 18.77
C GLN A 233 11.43 3.85 18.82
N VAL A 234 10.62 4.86 19.12
CA VAL A 234 11.07 6.23 19.33
C VAL A 234 10.86 6.60 20.79
N LYS A 235 11.92 7.11 21.44
CA LYS A 235 11.93 7.54 22.84
C LYS A 235 12.25 9.03 22.89
N VAL A 236 11.26 9.82 23.29
CA VAL A 236 11.38 11.26 23.53
C VAL A 236 11.59 11.47 25.03
N SER A 237 12.51 12.38 25.38
CA SER A 237 12.80 12.76 26.75
C SER A 237 12.62 14.27 26.89
N ASP A 238 11.42 14.71 27.28
CA ASP A 238 11.11 16.13 27.51
C ASP A 238 10.29 16.30 28.80
N GLY A 239 10.55 17.39 29.54
CA GLY A 239 9.84 17.81 30.76
C GLY A 239 9.83 16.87 31.98
N GLY A 240 10.12 15.57 31.82
CA GLY A 240 9.95 14.52 32.83
C GLY A 240 9.04 13.35 32.37
N SER A 241 8.34 13.48 31.25
CA SER A 241 7.61 12.39 30.59
C SER A 241 8.48 11.70 29.55
N GLN A 242 8.49 10.35 29.55
CA GLN A 242 9.09 9.56 28.49
C GLN A 242 8.00 9.06 27.54
N ASP A 243 7.81 9.79 26.43
CA ASP A 243 6.92 9.33 25.37
C ASP A 243 7.64 8.26 24.53
N LEU A 244 7.05 7.06 24.51
CA LEU A 244 7.49 5.91 23.73
C LEU A 244 6.45 5.64 22.64
N THR A 245 6.84 5.81 21.36
CA THR A 245 6.03 5.35 20.22
C THR A 245 6.64 4.11 19.58
N HIS A 246 5.75 3.33 18.96
CA HIS A 246 6.06 2.16 18.16
C HIS A 246 5.58 2.43 16.73
N GLU A 247 6.52 2.63 15.81
CA GLU A 247 6.27 2.99 14.41
C GLU A 247 6.63 1.83 13.49
N LEU A 248 5.82 1.60 12.45
CA LEU A 248 6.10 0.66 11.37
C LEU A 248 5.91 1.36 10.03
N GLU A 249 6.99 1.40 9.26
CA GLU A 249 7.13 2.19 8.04
C GLU A 249 7.50 1.25 6.89
N VAL A 250 6.90 1.44 5.70
CA VAL A 250 7.29 0.78 4.45
C VAL A 250 7.69 1.86 3.46
N GLU A 251 8.96 1.91 3.06
CA GLU A 251 9.49 2.93 2.16
C GLU A 251 10.02 2.32 0.86
N PHE A 252 10.05 3.11 -0.21
CA PHE A 252 10.81 2.77 -1.42
C PHE A 252 12.30 3.04 -1.18
N ILE A 253 13.15 2.02 -1.37
CA ILE A 253 14.62 2.14 -1.23
C ILE A 253 15.17 3.21 -2.19
N ASN A 254 14.61 3.28 -3.39
CA ASN A 254 14.94 4.29 -4.39
C ASN A 254 13.66 4.71 -5.14
N PRO A 255 12.99 5.80 -4.76
CA PRO A 255 11.78 6.27 -5.44
C PRO A 255 12.02 6.78 -6.87
N ARG A 256 13.27 6.85 -7.36
CA ARG A 256 13.55 7.17 -8.77
C ARG A 256 13.06 6.08 -9.73
N ILE A 257 12.87 4.82 -9.28
CA ILE A 257 12.29 3.77 -10.15
C ILE A 257 10.91 4.16 -10.68
N LEU A 258 10.08 4.85 -9.88
CA LEU A 258 8.78 5.36 -10.32
C LEU A 258 8.94 6.53 -11.30
N LEU A 259 9.99 7.36 -11.18
CA LEU A 259 10.30 8.40 -12.16
C LEU A 259 10.76 7.80 -13.50
N GLU A 260 11.55 6.74 -13.46
CA GLU A 260 11.99 6.02 -14.66
C GLU A 260 10.82 5.37 -15.41
N GLU A 261 9.90 4.69 -14.71
CA GLU A 261 8.68 4.15 -15.32
C GLU A 261 7.72 5.27 -15.80
N LYS A 262 7.62 6.40 -15.09
CA LYS A 262 6.88 7.59 -15.55
C LYS A 262 7.43 8.14 -16.87
N LEU A 263 8.75 8.26 -16.99
CA LEU A 263 9.39 8.71 -18.23
C LEU A 263 9.17 7.74 -19.40
N LYS A 264 8.88 6.46 -19.14
CA LYS A 264 8.44 5.49 -20.17
C LYS A 264 6.97 5.71 -20.55
N ILE A 265 6.07 5.93 -19.59
CA ILE A 265 4.66 6.31 -19.84
C ILE A 265 4.58 7.55 -20.74
N GLU A 266 5.32 8.61 -20.40
CA GLU A 266 5.34 9.86 -21.17
C GLU A 266 5.84 9.65 -22.61
N LYS A 267 6.75 8.70 -22.82
CA LYS A 267 7.26 8.28 -24.15
C LYS A 267 6.41 7.21 -24.85
N ARG A 268 5.27 6.81 -24.27
CA ARG A 268 4.39 5.72 -24.73
C ARG A 268 5.11 4.37 -24.87
N GLN A 269 6.06 4.11 -23.99
CA GLN A 269 6.82 2.87 -23.92
C GLN A 269 6.19 1.89 -22.92
N GLU A 270 6.48 0.59 -23.08
CA GLU A 270 6.18 -0.42 -22.07
C GLU A 270 6.83 -0.04 -20.74
N ASN A 271 6.08 -0.18 -19.65
CA ASN A 271 6.46 0.28 -18.32
C ASN A 271 5.83 -0.61 -17.23
N LYS A 272 6.43 -0.54 -16.04
CA LYS A 272 6.03 -1.31 -14.84
C LYS A 272 5.46 -0.43 -13.73
N TYR A 273 4.98 0.79 -14.02
CA TYR A 273 4.59 1.75 -12.98
C TYR A 273 3.54 1.18 -12.03
N LEU A 274 2.45 0.61 -12.57
CA LEU A 274 1.38 0.00 -11.79
C LEU A 274 1.84 -1.25 -11.02
N GLU A 275 2.69 -2.08 -11.62
CA GLU A 275 3.27 -3.29 -10.99
C GLU A 275 4.14 -2.92 -9.77
N ILE A 276 4.94 -1.85 -9.87
CA ILE A 276 5.77 -1.34 -8.78
C ILE A 276 4.91 -0.78 -7.63
N VAL A 277 3.87 0.01 -7.94
CA VAL A 277 2.95 0.55 -6.93
C VAL A 277 2.11 -0.56 -6.29
N GLU A 278 1.64 -1.55 -7.05
CA GLU A 278 0.93 -2.71 -6.52
C GLU A 278 1.83 -3.58 -5.64
N HIS A 279 3.10 -3.78 -6.00
CA HIS A 279 4.07 -4.48 -5.14
C HIS A 279 4.25 -3.76 -3.80
N PHE A 280 4.42 -2.44 -3.80
CA PHE A 280 4.51 -1.61 -2.59
C PHE A 280 3.26 -1.75 -1.71
N LEU A 281 2.07 -1.56 -2.30
CA LEU A 281 0.78 -1.73 -1.63
C LEU A 281 0.59 -3.13 -1.04
N ASN A 282 1.02 -4.18 -1.75
CA ASN A 282 0.86 -5.55 -1.28
C ASN A 282 1.75 -5.88 -0.07
N ASN A 283 2.93 -5.26 0.06
CA ASN A 283 3.72 -5.35 1.29
C ASN A 283 2.99 -4.68 2.48
N ILE A 284 2.46 -3.46 2.28
CA ILE A 284 1.69 -2.72 3.31
C ILE A 284 0.45 -3.53 3.76
N ARG A 285 -0.33 -4.03 2.79
CA ARG A 285 -1.53 -4.86 3.03
C ARG A 285 -1.20 -6.14 3.79
N MET A 286 -0.07 -6.79 3.51
CA MET A 286 0.34 -7.99 4.24
C MET A 286 0.72 -7.69 5.69
N LEU A 287 1.33 -6.54 5.98
CA LEU A 287 1.59 -6.09 7.34
C LEU A 287 0.27 -5.74 8.07
N ALA A 288 -0.60 -4.94 7.45
CA ALA A 288 -1.89 -4.55 8.04
C ALA A 288 -2.80 -5.74 8.34
N LYS A 289 -2.78 -6.79 7.51
CA LYS A 289 -3.49 -8.07 7.74
C LYS A 289 -2.83 -8.98 8.77
N SER A 290 -1.53 -8.82 9.02
CA SER A 290 -0.79 -9.60 10.03
C SER A 290 -0.84 -8.97 11.43
N ALA A 291 -1.21 -7.69 11.50
CA ALA A 291 -1.49 -6.99 12.74
C ALA A 291 -2.61 -7.70 13.52
N ARG A 292 -2.39 -7.89 14.82
CA ARG A 292 -3.38 -8.48 15.74
C ARG A 292 -3.99 -7.38 16.61
N LEU A 293 -5.14 -7.68 17.21
CA LEU A 293 -5.63 -6.97 18.39
C LEU A 293 -4.89 -7.47 19.63
#